data_AF-X1P7P9-F1
#
_entry.id   AF-X1P7P9-F1
#
_cell.length_a   1.000
_cell.length_b   1.000
_cell.length_c   1.000
_cell.angle_alpha   90.00
_cell.angle_beta   90.00
_cell.angle_gamma   90.00
#
_symmetry.space_group_name_H-M   'P 1'
#
loop_
_entity.id
_entity.type
_entity.pdbx_description
1 polymer ?
#
loop_
_entity_poly.entity_id
_entity_poly.type
_entity_poly.pdbx_seq_one_letter_code
_entity_poly.pdbx_strand_id
1 'polypeptide(L)' 'MVTLRLAALFSGGKDSTYAAHLAREMGHDVSYLVTMLPARDD' A
#
# COMPACT_ATOMS: atom_id res chain seq x y z
N MET A 1 4.41 14.38 15.07
CA MET A 1 4.36 13.22 14.16
C MET A 1 4.35 13.77 12.74
N VAL A 2 5.13 13.20 11.81
CA VAL A 2 5.19 13.69 10.42
C VAL A 2 4.16 12.92 9.59
N THR A 3 3.34 13.63 8.81
CA THR A 3 2.39 13.04 7.85
C THR A 3 3.01 13.04 6.46
N LEU A 4 2.98 11.89 5.78
CA LEU A 4 3.48 11.70 4.42
C LEU A 4 2.31 11.39 3.48
N ARG A 5 2.51 11.66 2.20
CA ARG A 5 1.63 11.20 1.11
C ARG A 5 2.27 9.99 0.46
N LEU A 6 1.60 8.84 0.52
CA LEU A 6 2.14 7.53 0.15
C LEU A 6 1.24 6.84 -0.88
N ALA A 7 1.86 6.00 -1.69
CA ALA A 7 1.16 4.97 -2.47
C ALA A 7 1.54 3.60 -1.90
N ALA A 8 0.57 2.73 -1.67
CA ALA A 8 0.82 1.38 -1.18
C ALA A 8 0.97 0.43 -2.36
N LEU A 9 2.08 -0.33 -2.40
CA LEU A 9 2.15 -1.50 -3.28
C LEU A 9 1.16 -2.55 -2.75
N PHE A 10 0.22 -2.94 -3.60
CA PHE A 10 -0.99 -3.63 -3.17
C PHE A 10 -1.29 -4.83 -4.06
N SER A 11 -1.22 -6.04 -3.50
CA SER A 11 -1.57 -7.28 -4.19
C SER A 11 -2.98 -7.77 -3.85
N GLY A 12 -3.64 -7.17 -2.86
CA GLY A 12 -4.91 -7.65 -2.29
C GLY A 12 -4.75 -8.75 -1.23
N GLY A 13 -3.53 -9.28 -1.05
CA GLY A 13 -3.23 -10.22 0.03
C GLY A 13 -3.16 -9.54 1.40
N LYS A 14 -3.30 -10.35 2.47
CA LYS A 14 -3.35 -9.89 3.87
C LYS A 14 -2.19 -8.96 4.25
N ASP A 15 -0.99 -9.23 3.73
CA ASP A 15 0.21 -8.50 4.11
C ASP A 15 0.19 -7.08 3.51
N SER A 16 -0.19 -6.95 2.24
CA SER A 16 -0.35 -5.64 1.59
C SER A 16 -1.50 -4.83 2.19
N THR A 17 -2.59 -5.50 2.58
CA THR A 17 -3.72 -4.89 3.29
C THR A 17 -3.30 -4.37 4.66
N TYR A 18 -2.56 -5.17 5.42
CA TYR A 18 -2.11 -4.78 6.75
C TYR A 18 -1.07 -3.65 6.71
N ALA A 19 -0.16 -3.65 5.75
CA ALA A 19 0.81 -2.58 5.57
C ALA A 19 0.12 -1.23 5.25
N ALA A 20 -0.87 -1.23 4.36
CA ALA A 20 -1.65 -0.03 4.04
C ALA A 20 -2.47 0.46 5.25
N HIS A 21 -3.05 -0.46 6.04
CA HIS A 21 -3.74 -0.13 7.28
C HIS A 21 -2.81 0.51 8.30
N LEU A 22 -1.64 -0.08 8.55
CA LEU A 22 -0.67 0.45 9.51
C LEU A 22 -0.18 1.85 9.14
N ALA A 23 0.10 2.10 7.85
CA ALA A 23 0.49 3.44 7.38
C ALA A 23 -0.60 4.50 7.63
N ARG A 24 -1.89 4.11 7.51
CA ARG A 24 -3.02 5.00 7.85
C ARG A 24 -3.13 5.24 9.35
N GLU A 25 -2.95 4.21 10.18
CA GLU A 25 -2.94 4.34 11.66
C GLU A 25 -1.78 5.24 12.15
N MET A 26 -0.66 5.25 11.42
CA MET A 26 0.46 6.17 11.66
C MET A 26 0.18 7.62 11.22
N GLY A 27 -1.01 7.91 10.68
CA GLY A 27 -1.42 9.24 10.26
C GLY A 27 -0.87 9.67 8.91
N HIS A 28 -0.48 8.73 8.05
CA HIS A 28 -0.09 9.00 6.66
C HIS A 28 -1.31 8.98 5.72
N ASP A 29 -1.26 9.81 4.68
CA ASP A 29 -2.24 9.83 3.59
C ASP A 29 -1.87 8.76 2.55
N VAL A 30 -2.57 7.63 2.58
CA VAL A 30 -2.44 6.55 1.59
C VAL A 30 -3.58 6.68 0.58
N SER A 31 -3.39 7.50 -0.45
CA SER A 31 -4.45 7.81 -1.44
C SER A 31 -4.50 6.83 -2.61
N TYR A 32 -3.45 6.01 -2.80
CA TYR A 32 -3.33 5.11 -3.95
C TYR A 32 -2.92 3.70 -3.52
N LEU A 33 -3.57 2.71 -4.15
CA LEU A 33 -3.16 1.31 -4.13
C LEU A 33 -2.61 0.97 -5.52
N VAL A 34 -1.38 0.47 -5.57
CA VAL A 34 -0.65 0.21 -6.81
C VAL A 34 -0.37 -1.27 -6.91
N THR A 35 -1.01 -1.94 -7.86
CA THR A 35 -0.76 -3.34 -8.16
C THR A 35 0.24 -3.45 -9.29
N MET A 36 1.38 -4.09 -9.02
CA MET A 36 2.33 -4.44 -10.07
C MET A 36 1.82 -5.69 -10.77
N LEU A 37 1.61 -5.59 -12.08
CA LEU A 37 1.28 -6.73 -12.93
C LEU A 37 2.57 -7.21 -13.59
N PRO A 38 2.95 -8.49 -13.43
CA PRO A 38 4.13 -9.00 -14.10
C PRO A 38 3.88 -9.04 -15.60
N ALA A 39 4.93 -8.86 -16.41
CA ALA A 39 4.83 -8.96 -17.87
C ALA A 39 4.71 -10.41 -18.35
N ARG A 40 5.00 -11.36 -17.46
CA ARG A 40 4.91 -12.80 -17.69
C ARG A 40 4.17 -13.46 -16.53
N ASP A 41 3.50 -14.56 -16.82
CA ASP A 41 2.64 -15.27 -15.88
C ASP A 41 3.33 -16.50 -15.25
N ASP A 42 4.59 -16.76 -15.61
CA ASP A 42 5.37 -17.95 -15.22
C ASP A 42 6.33 -17.74 -14.04
#